data_AF-A0A7S0D7X3-F1
#
_entry.id   AF-A0A7S0D7X3-F1
#
_cell.length_a   1.000
_cell.length_b   1.000
_cell.length_c   1.000
_cell.angle_alpha   90.00
_cell.angle_beta   90.00
_cell.angle_gamma   90.00
#
_symmetry.space_group_name_H-M   'P 1'
#
loop_
_entity.id
_entity.type
_entity.pdbx_description
1 polymer ?
#
loop_
_entity_poly.entity_id
_entity_poly.type
_entity_poly.pdbx_seq_one_letter_code
_entity_poly.pdbx_strand_id
1 'polypeptide(L)'
;RGGAGRAISFGDAVGPSAMEDAAHDGEADIDELVSAAKARLTVLHRLDEAKLWGAPDRKLDRLAAGLFYDASKDAGARLDTRAERLSVAATRLAFCASPATARWLAQQEAVLFASRLRLGEREVPDPSPSEEDDDDETRGEKEESSSDTRRERHRWVAFERAAGLIARREPGVVLRNGRARVGDSLVPEVLVFDRRRETEAALAATAKRRRHTEAEARGA
;
A
#
# COMPACT_ATOMS: atom_id res chain seq x y z
N ARG A 1 -36.99 24.39 4.57
CA ARG A 1 -35.97 24.69 5.61
C ARG A 1 -35.56 23.34 6.18
N GLY A 2 -34.53 22.65 5.70
CA GLY A 2 -33.16 23.12 5.49
C GLY A 2 -32.31 22.45 6.56
N GLY A 3 -32.10 21.14 6.43
CA GLY A 3 -31.23 20.34 7.30
C GLY A 3 -30.30 19.55 6.40
N ALA A 4 -29.27 20.21 5.89
CA ALA A 4 -28.19 19.56 5.16
C ALA A 4 -27.39 18.74 6.15
N GLY A 5 -27.67 17.42 6.19
CA GLY A 5 -26.76 16.45 6.78
C GLY A 5 -25.44 16.58 6.04
N ARG A 6 -24.43 17.07 6.75
CA ARG A 6 -23.07 17.21 6.23
C ARG A 6 -22.55 15.82 5.92
N ALA A 7 -22.56 15.45 4.64
CA ALA A 7 -21.91 14.26 4.14
C ALA A 7 -20.45 14.29 4.57
N ILE A 8 -20.04 13.30 5.36
CA ILE A 8 -18.64 13.07 5.67
C ILE A 8 -18.08 12.45 4.39
N SER A 9 -17.45 13.27 3.54
CA SER A 9 -16.73 12.75 2.38
C SER A 9 -15.57 11.91 2.91
N PHE A 10 -15.57 10.62 2.60
CA PHE A 10 -14.50 9.66 2.86
C PHE A 10 -13.26 9.93 1.99
N GLY A 11 -12.84 11.19 1.90
CA GLY A 11 -11.57 11.64 1.34
C GLY A 11 -10.57 12.12 2.40
N ASP A 12 -10.97 12.18 3.68
CA ASP A 12 -10.17 12.75 4.77
C ASP A 12 -9.39 11.72 5.60
N ALA A 13 -9.40 10.44 5.24
CA ALA A 13 -8.45 9.47 5.76
C ALA A 13 -7.13 9.52 4.96
N VAL A 14 -6.56 10.72 4.81
CA VAL A 14 -5.12 10.83 4.56
C VAL A 14 -4.49 10.47 5.91
N GLY A 15 -4.22 9.18 6.12
CA GLY A 15 -3.33 8.77 7.20
C GLY A 15 -2.05 9.61 7.15
N PRO A 16 -1.44 9.94 8.30
CA PRO A 16 -0.35 10.90 8.38
C PRO A 16 0.67 10.59 7.28
N SER A 17 1.03 11.61 6.50
CA SER A 17 1.99 11.41 5.45
C SER A 17 3.29 10.92 6.08
N ALA A 18 3.98 9.94 5.53
CA ALA A 18 5.26 9.48 6.12
C ALA A 18 6.32 10.59 6.33
N MET A 19 6.11 11.81 5.82
CA MET A 19 6.89 13.00 6.22
C MET A 19 6.43 13.63 7.54
N GLU A 20 5.14 13.61 7.86
CA GLU A 20 4.62 13.99 9.19
C GLU A 20 5.07 12.98 10.24
N ASP A 21 5.10 11.69 9.92
CA ASP A 21 5.63 10.67 10.84
C ASP A 21 7.16 10.78 11.00
N ALA A 22 7.92 11.08 9.94
CA ALA A 22 9.36 11.32 10.02
C ALA A 22 9.71 12.59 10.80
N ALA A 23 8.83 13.59 10.83
CA ALA A 23 9.01 14.78 11.68
C ALA A 23 8.90 14.45 13.18
N HIS A 24 8.24 13.34 13.55
CA HIS A 24 8.12 12.86 14.92
C HIS A 24 9.30 12.01 15.40
N ASP A 25 10.22 11.63 14.51
CA ASP A 25 11.40 10.82 14.86
C ASP A 25 12.56 11.64 15.43
N GLY A 26 12.44 12.98 15.49
CA GLY A 26 13.56 13.85 15.88
C GLY A 26 14.57 14.04 14.75
N GLU A 27 15.63 14.79 15.02
CA GLU A 27 16.65 15.09 14.01
C GLU A 27 17.37 13.79 13.59
N ALA A 28 17.44 13.55 12.28
CA ALA A 28 18.15 12.42 11.69
C ALA A 28 19.47 12.91 11.11
N ASP A 29 20.54 12.17 11.37
CA ASP A 29 21.82 12.42 10.73
C ASP A 29 21.71 12.15 9.22
N ILE A 30 22.47 12.91 8.42
CA ILE A 30 22.52 12.74 6.96
C ILE A 30 22.98 11.32 6.63
N ASP A 31 23.95 10.78 7.37
CA ASP A 31 24.46 9.43 7.15
C ASP A 31 23.39 8.36 7.44
N GLU A 32 22.57 8.57 8.48
CA GLU A 32 21.43 7.71 8.80
C GLU A 32 20.39 7.72 7.66
N LEU A 33 20.02 8.92 7.20
CA LEU A 33 19.08 9.12 6.10
C LEU A 33 19.57 8.45 4.81
N VAL A 34 20.84 8.66 4.45
CA VAL A 34 21.46 8.10 3.25
C VAL A 34 21.58 6.58 3.34
N SER A 35 21.95 6.05 4.51
CA SER A 35 22.04 4.60 4.74
C SER A 35 20.68 3.93 4.57
N ALA A 36 19.64 4.47 5.21
CA ALA A 36 18.27 3.96 5.11
C ALA A 36 17.74 4.02 3.66
N ALA A 37 18.00 5.13 2.94
CA ALA A 37 17.65 5.28 1.54
C ALA A 37 18.35 4.24 0.64
N LYS A 38 19.66 4.04 0.83
CA LYS A 38 20.45 3.05 0.07
C LYS A 38 19.96 1.63 0.27
N ALA A 39 19.65 1.25 1.52
CA ALA A 39 19.10 -0.07 1.83
C ALA A 39 17.79 -0.32 1.07
N ARG A 40 16.87 0.65 1.13
CA ARG A 40 15.60 0.58 0.42
C ARG A 40 15.77 0.53 -1.10
N LEU A 41 16.55 1.45 -1.68
CA LEU A 41 16.76 1.51 -3.13
C LEU A 41 17.44 0.26 -3.67
N THR A 42 18.34 -0.36 -2.90
CA THR A 42 18.95 -1.65 -3.27
C THR A 42 17.88 -2.72 -3.47
N VAL A 43 16.91 -2.81 -2.57
CA VAL A 43 15.79 -3.75 -2.71
C VAL A 43 14.89 -3.37 -3.88
N LEU A 44 14.50 -2.10 -4.00
CA LEU A 44 13.60 -1.64 -5.08
C LEU A 44 14.19 -1.88 -6.47
N HIS A 45 15.49 -1.62 -6.68
CA HIS A 45 16.16 -1.91 -7.96
C HIS A 45 16.24 -3.41 -8.25
N ARG A 46 16.51 -4.25 -7.23
CA ARG A 46 16.52 -5.70 -7.41
C ARG A 46 15.13 -6.26 -7.73
N LEU A 47 14.08 -5.68 -7.14
CA LEU A 47 12.70 -6.04 -7.47
C LEU A 47 12.37 -5.66 -8.92
N ASP A 48 12.78 -4.48 -9.37
CA ASP A 48 12.59 -4.02 -10.74
C ASP A 48 13.29 -4.95 -11.74
N GLU A 49 14.58 -5.23 -11.51
CA GLU A 49 15.37 -6.14 -12.33
C GLU A 49 14.74 -7.54 -12.37
N ALA A 50 14.37 -8.10 -11.21
CA ALA A 50 13.73 -9.41 -11.15
C ALA A 50 12.40 -9.45 -11.93
N LYS A 51 11.61 -8.38 -11.89
CA LYS A 51 10.37 -8.28 -12.67
C LYS A 51 10.62 -8.19 -14.16
N LEU A 52 11.62 -7.42 -14.59
CA LEU A 52 12.00 -7.32 -16.00
C LEU A 52 12.36 -8.69 -16.60
N TRP A 53 12.98 -9.56 -15.79
CA TRP A 53 13.33 -10.92 -16.18
C TRP A 53 12.21 -11.96 -15.97
N GLY A 54 11.00 -11.54 -15.57
CA GLY A 54 9.87 -12.44 -15.34
C GLY A 54 10.08 -13.40 -14.16
N ALA A 55 10.82 -12.98 -13.13
CA ALA A 55 11.07 -13.81 -11.96
C ALA A 55 9.76 -14.16 -11.22
N PRO A 56 9.65 -15.38 -10.66
CA PRO A 56 8.46 -15.78 -9.91
C PRO A 56 8.35 -14.99 -8.59
N ASP A 57 7.15 -14.91 -8.03
CA ASP A 57 6.88 -14.21 -6.75
C ASP A 57 7.81 -14.64 -5.62
N ARG A 58 8.13 -15.95 -5.50
CA ARG A 58 9.09 -16.47 -4.50
C ARG A 58 10.48 -15.83 -4.59
N LYS A 59 10.89 -15.33 -5.75
CA LYS A 59 12.15 -14.57 -5.90
C LYS A 59 11.98 -13.13 -5.42
N LEU A 60 10.86 -12.49 -5.73
CA LEU A 60 10.54 -11.14 -5.26
C LEU A 60 10.44 -11.12 -3.73
N ASP A 61 9.75 -12.11 -3.15
CA ASP A 61 9.60 -12.26 -1.70
C ASP A 61 10.97 -12.38 -1.02
N ARG A 62 11.87 -13.21 -1.54
CA ARG A 62 13.24 -13.33 -1.01
C ARG A 62 14.06 -12.04 -1.10
N LEU A 63 13.77 -11.17 -2.08
CA LEU A 63 14.45 -9.88 -2.22
C LEU A 63 13.89 -8.83 -1.26
N ALA A 64 12.59 -8.89 -0.99
CA ALA A 64 11.90 -8.00 -0.07
C ALA A 64 12.08 -8.39 1.42
N ALA A 65 12.29 -9.68 1.67
CA ALA A 65 12.29 -10.26 3.00
C ALA A 65 13.26 -9.56 3.95
N GLY A 66 12.75 -9.22 5.12
CA GLY A 66 13.54 -8.68 6.22
C GLY A 66 14.09 -7.28 5.99
N LEU A 67 13.61 -6.53 4.99
CA LEU A 67 14.02 -5.14 4.82
C LEU A 67 13.61 -4.33 6.08
N PHE A 68 14.62 -3.82 6.78
CA PHE A 68 14.51 -3.17 8.10
C PHE A 68 14.04 -4.09 9.24
N TYR A 69 14.11 -5.41 9.09
CA TYR A 69 13.96 -6.32 10.24
C TYR A 69 15.33 -6.63 10.84
N ASP A 70 15.44 -6.44 12.15
CA ASP A 70 16.65 -6.81 12.88
C ASP A 70 16.65 -8.32 13.13
N ALA A 71 17.37 -9.06 12.27
CA ALA A 71 17.57 -10.50 12.40
C ALA A 71 18.54 -10.89 13.53
N SER A 72 19.22 -9.91 14.16
CA SER A 72 20.25 -10.16 15.17
C SER A 72 19.70 -10.34 16.60
N LYS A 73 18.39 -10.16 16.81
CA LYS A 73 17.75 -10.32 18.11
C LYS A 73 16.83 -11.54 18.11
N ASP A 74 17.20 -12.52 18.93
CA ASP A 74 16.51 -13.80 19.13
C ASP A 74 14.99 -13.68 19.29
N ALA A 75 14.27 -14.65 18.71
CA ALA A 75 12.85 -14.94 18.88
C ALA A 75 11.90 -13.73 18.81
N GLY A 76 12.02 -12.95 17.73
CA GLY A 76 11.04 -11.92 17.37
C GLY A 76 11.71 -10.76 16.67
N ALA A 77 12.14 -10.98 15.41
CA ALA A 77 12.72 -9.94 14.58
C ALA A 77 11.80 -8.72 14.60
N ARG A 78 12.26 -7.63 15.21
CA ARG A 78 11.50 -6.38 15.29
C ARG A 78 11.83 -5.53 14.08
N LEU A 79 10.79 -4.95 13.50
CA LEU A 79 10.91 -3.95 12.46
C LEU A 79 11.55 -2.69 13.04
N ASP A 80 12.66 -2.25 12.46
CA ASP A 80 13.25 -0.93 12.66
C ASP A 80 12.36 0.12 11.98
N THR A 81 11.32 0.53 12.71
CA THR A 81 10.32 1.48 12.21
C THR A 81 10.92 2.84 11.87
N ARG A 82 12.01 3.25 12.55
CA ARG A 82 12.70 4.51 12.29
C ARG A 82 13.42 4.45 10.96
N ALA A 83 14.24 3.42 10.74
CA ALA A 83 14.94 3.24 9.47
C ALA A 83 13.95 3.10 8.30
N GLU A 84 12.82 2.42 8.50
CA GLU A 84 11.76 2.34 7.49
C GLU A 84 11.18 3.73 7.17
N ARG A 85 10.80 4.53 8.17
CA ARG A 85 10.25 5.89 7.95
C ARG A 85 11.25 6.82 7.26
N LEU A 86 12.50 6.85 7.74
CA LEU A 86 13.57 7.66 7.15
C LEU A 86 13.82 7.28 5.69
N SER A 87 13.87 5.97 5.39
CA SER A 87 14.07 5.51 4.02
C SER A 87 12.94 5.94 3.08
N VAL A 88 11.68 5.93 3.54
CA VAL A 88 10.52 6.40 2.75
C VAL A 88 10.61 7.90 2.51
N ALA A 89 10.93 8.69 3.54
CA ALA A 89 11.06 10.14 3.41
C ALA A 89 12.18 10.50 2.42
N ALA A 90 13.35 9.88 2.57
CA ALA A 90 14.51 10.10 1.72
C ALA A 90 14.26 9.73 0.26
N THR A 91 13.68 8.56 -0.03
CA THR A 91 13.37 8.16 -1.41
C THR A 91 12.31 9.04 -2.04
N ARG A 92 11.31 9.50 -1.27
CA ARG A 92 10.32 10.46 -1.78
C ARG A 92 10.96 11.77 -2.19
N LEU A 93 11.85 12.34 -1.37
CA LEU A 93 12.55 13.58 -1.69
C LEU A 93 13.40 13.42 -2.96
N ALA A 94 14.09 12.29 -3.12
CA ALA A 94 14.94 12.01 -4.28
C ALA A 94 14.15 11.82 -5.58
N PHE A 95 12.98 11.16 -5.54
CA PHE A 95 12.26 10.74 -6.75
C PHE A 95 11.05 11.60 -7.11
N CYS A 96 10.64 12.57 -6.27
CA CYS A 96 9.49 13.43 -6.53
C CYS A 96 9.71 14.49 -7.63
N ALA A 97 10.95 14.69 -8.09
CA ALA A 97 11.30 15.75 -9.04
C ALA A 97 10.61 15.61 -10.41
N SER A 98 10.53 14.38 -10.92
CA SER A 98 10.04 14.10 -12.27
C SER A 98 8.87 13.10 -12.25
N PRO A 99 7.91 13.21 -13.19
CA PRO A 99 6.81 12.24 -13.30
C PRO A 99 7.29 10.81 -13.60
N ALA A 100 8.42 10.65 -14.30
CA ALA A 100 8.97 9.33 -14.63
C ALA A 100 9.52 8.63 -13.38
N THR A 101 10.37 9.31 -12.61
CA THR A 101 10.96 8.78 -11.37
C THR A 101 9.91 8.55 -10.29
N ALA A 102 8.90 9.42 -10.21
CA ALA A 102 7.80 9.26 -9.26
C ALA A 102 6.96 8.01 -9.57
N ARG A 103 6.61 7.79 -10.85
CA ARG A 103 5.89 6.57 -11.28
C ARG A 103 6.72 5.31 -11.05
N TRP A 104 8.02 5.36 -11.33
CA TRP A 104 8.91 4.24 -11.06
C TRP A 104 8.92 3.90 -9.57
N LEU A 105 9.12 4.90 -8.67
CA LEU A 105 9.14 4.64 -7.23
C LEU A 105 7.81 4.07 -6.74
N ALA A 106 6.68 4.66 -7.15
CA ALA A 106 5.36 4.16 -6.76
C ALA A 106 5.10 2.72 -7.22
N GLN A 107 5.56 2.37 -8.42
CA GLN A 107 5.46 1.01 -8.93
C GLN A 107 6.29 0.04 -8.07
N GLN A 108 7.56 0.36 -7.78
CA GLN A 108 8.42 -0.54 -7.01
C GLN A 108 8.00 -0.66 -5.54
N GLU A 109 7.53 0.42 -4.92
CA GLU A 109 6.95 0.38 -3.57
C GLU A 109 5.71 -0.51 -3.50
N ALA A 110 4.87 -0.52 -4.55
CA ALA A 110 3.73 -1.42 -4.64
C ALA A 110 4.17 -2.89 -4.75
N VAL A 111 5.27 -3.19 -5.47
CA VAL A 111 5.86 -4.54 -5.53
C VAL A 111 6.41 -4.98 -4.18
N LEU A 112 7.14 -4.08 -3.50
CA LEU A 112 7.66 -4.33 -2.17
C LEU A 112 6.51 -4.63 -1.20
N PHE A 113 5.45 -3.82 -1.23
CA PHE A 113 4.28 -4.01 -0.41
C PHE A 113 3.57 -5.34 -0.68
N ALA A 114 3.36 -5.71 -1.95
CA ALA A 114 2.80 -7.01 -2.34
C ALA A 114 3.61 -8.18 -1.78
N SER A 115 4.93 -8.09 -1.85
CA SER A 115 5.84 -9.12 -1.33
C SER A 115 5.74 -9.23 0.19
N ARG A 116 5.65 -8.10 0.90
CA ARG A 116 5.51 -8.08 2.37
C ARG A 116 4.16 -8.60 2.86
N LEU A 117 3.08 -8.41 2.10
CA LEU A 117 1.79 -9.06 2.37
C LEU A 117 1.91 -10.58 2.27
N ARG A 118 2.53 -11.11 1.20
CA ARG A 118 2.72 -12.56 1.03
C ARG A 118 3.62 -13.19 2.09
N LEU A 119 4.62 -12.46 2.55
CA LEU A 119 5.53 -12.88 3.61
C LEU A 119 4.90 -12.82 5.01
N GLY A 120 3.73 -12.19 5.17
CA GLY A 120 3.13 -11.92 6.48
C GLY A 120 3.87 -10.83 7.28
N GLU A 121 4.78 -10.09 6.64
CA GLU A 121 5.43 -8.91 7.25
C GLU A 121 4.50 -7.69 7.31
N ARG A 122 3.42 -7.73 6.53
CA ARG A 122 2.29 -6.80 6.56
C ARG A 122 1.02 -7.63 6.57
N GLU A 123 0.08 -7.26 7.43
CA GLU A 123 -1.20 -7.94 7.55
C GLU A 123 -2.21 -7.34 6.58
N VAL A 124 -3.11 -8.18 6.07
CA VAL A 124 -4.33 -7.73 5.41
C VAL A 124 -5.27 -7.27 6.52
N PRO A 125 -5.67 -5.98 6.57
CA PRO A 125 -6.56 -5.49 7.62
C PRO A 125 -7.86 -6.28 7.64
N ASP A 126 -8.50 -6.39 8.80
CA ASP A 126 -9.88 -6.87 8.90
C ASP A 126 -10.82 -5.95 8.09
N PRO A 127 -11.92 -6.49 7.54
CA PRO A 127 -12.89 -5.66 6.82
C PRO A 127 -13.41 -4.56 7.74
N SER A 128 -13.47 -3.33 7.24
CA SER A 128 -14.20 -2.29 7.96
C SER A 128 -15.71 -2.60 7.97
N PRO A 129 -16.52 -2.02 8.88
CA PRO A 129 -17.97 -2.22 8.90
C PRO A 129 -18.65 -1.91 7.56
N SER A 130 -18.07 -1.00 6.77
CA SER A 130 -18.60 -0.73 5.43
C SER A 130 -18.32 -1.85 4.44
N GLU A 131 -17.20 -2.56 4.58
CA GLU A 131 -16.72 -3.63 3.69
C GLU A 131 -17.25 -5.01 4.05
N GLU A 132 -17.87 -5.16 5.22
CA GLU A 132 -18.52 -6.39 5.65
C GLU A 132 -19.60 -6.82 4.64
N ASP A 133 -19.69 -8.13 4.43
CA ASP A 133 -20.69 -8.74 3.58
C ASP A 133 -22.00 -8.84 4.37
N ASP A 134 -22.81 -7.78 4.35
CA ASP A 134 -24.13 -7.70 5.00
C ASP A 134 -25.18 -8.64 4.36
N ASP A 135 -24.81 -9.48 3.39
CA ASP A 135 -25.73 -10.38 2.70
C ASP A 135 -26.01 -11.66 3.52
N ASP A 136 -26.69 -11.50 4.67
CA ASP A 136 -27.48 -12.54 5.35
C ASP A 136 -28.85 -12.76 4.63
N GLU A 137 -28.93 -12.47 3.32
CA GLU A 137 -30.11 -12.68 2.47
C GLU A 137 -30.00 -13.92 1.56
N THR A 138 -29.25 -14.95 1.97
CA THR A 138 -29.35 -16.30 1.39
C THR A 138 -29.56 -17.38 2.45
N ARG A 139 -30.40 -17.10 3.45
CA ARG A 139 -30.96 -18.14 4.33
C ARG A 139 -32.19 -18.76 3.68
N GLY A 140 -31.96 -19.59 2.67
CA GLY A 140 -33.07 -20.20 1.94
C GLY A 140 -32.69 -21.24 0.91
N GLU A 141 -31.70 -22.10 1.14
CA GLU A 141 -31.69 -23.41 0.48
C GLU A 141 -30.81 -24.41 1.26
N LYS A 142 -31.36 -25.63 1.40
CA LYS A 142 -30.85 -26.72 2.22
C LYS A 142 -29.46 -27.15 1.77
N GLU A 143 -28.49 -27.18 2.68
CA GLU A 143 -27.25 -27.94 2.49
C GLU A 143 -27.35 -29.27 3.25
N GLU A 144 -27.84 -30.29 2.55
CA GLU A 144 -27.29 -31.63 2.69
C GLU A 144 -26.09 -31.77 1.74
N SER A 145 -25.10 -32.53 2.21
CA SER A 145 -23.93 -33.03 1.52
C SER A 145 -22.63 -32.23 1.66
N SER A 146 -21.65 -32.99 2.12
CA SER A 146 -20.29 -32.65 2.47
C SER A 146 -19.45 -32.18 1.29
N SER A 147 -18.79 -31.03 1.44
CA SER A 147 -17.37 -30.91 1.12
C SER A 147 -16.75 -29.86 2.02
N ASP A 148 -15.56 -30.15 2.53
CA ASP A 148 -14.73 -29.25 3.34
C ASP A 148 -14.13 -28.14 2.45
N THR A 149 -15.00 -27.32 1.85
CA THR A 149 -14.64 -26.11 1.12
C THR A 149 -15.05 -24.93 2.00
N ARG A 150 -14.10 -24.43 2.79
CA ARG A 150 -14.28 -23.21 3.57
C ARG A 150 -14.72 -22.12 2.58
N ARG A 151 -15.99 -21.73 2.62
CA ARG A 151 -16.56 -20.74 1.70
C ARG A 151 -15.66 -19.52 1.68
N GLU A 152 -15.24 -19.11 0.49
CA GLU A 152 -14.42 -17.90 0.32
C GLU A 152 -15.21 -16.70 0.87
N ARG A 153 -14.59 -15.97 1.79
CA ARG A 153 -15.17 -14.74 2.33
C ARG A 153 -15.04 -13.64 1.29
N HIS A 154 -16.00 -12.72 1.30
CA HIS A 154 -16.02 -11.61 0.36
C HIS A 154 -16.06 -10.29 1.12
N ARG A 155 -15.60 -9.23 0.46
CA ARG A 155 -15.67 -7.85 0.94
C ARG A 155 -16.24 -6.95 -0.13
N TRP A 156 -17.01 -5.96 0.29
CA TRP A 156 -17.46 -4.89 -0.59
C TRP A 156 -16.46 -3.74 -0.60
N VAL A 157 -15.75 -3.52 -1.70
CA VAL A 157 -14.84 -2.38 -1.85
C VAL A 157 -15.41 -1.35 -2.83
N ALA A 158 -14.96 -0.10 -2.77
CA ALA A 158 -15.32 0.91 -3.78
C ALA A 158 -14.82 0.44 -5.17
N PHE A 159 -15.64 0.62 -6.22
CA PHE A 159 -15.31 0.07 -7.53
C PHE A 159 -13.99 0.62 -8.10
N GLU A 160 -13.62 1.86 -7.76
CA GLU A 160 -12.37 2.49 -8.17
C GLU A 160 -11.14 1.78 -7.61
N ARG A 161 -11.26 1.18 -6.42
CA ARG A 161 -10.19 0.39 -5.78
C ARG A 161 -10.03 -0.96 -6.46
N ALA A 162 -11.13 -1.55 -6.94
CA ALA A 162 -11.15 -2.80 -7.69
C ALA A 162 -11.00 -2.62 -9.22
N ALA A 163 -10.62 -1.42 -9.70
CA ALA A 163 -10.61 -1.10 -11.13
C ALA A 163 -9.78 -2.10 -11.97
N GLY A 164 -8.63 -2.55 -11.45
CA GLY A 164 -7.78 -3.55 -12.13
C GLY A 164 -8.43 -4.93 -12.26
N LEU A 165 -9.19 -5.36 -11.24
CA LEU A 165 -9.95 -6.62 -11.22
C LEU A 165 -11.12 -6.55 -12.21
N ILE A 166 -11.82 -5.42 -12.22
CA ILE A 166 -12.94 -5.17 -13.11
C ILE A 166 -12.48 -5.13 -14.57
N ALA A 167 -11.39 -4.42 -14.86
CA ALA A 167 -10.87 -4.24 -16.21
C ALA A 167 -10.53 -5.58 -16.89
N ARG A 168 -10.01 -6.56 -16.14
CA ARG A 168 -9.70 -7.90 -16.63
C ARG A 168 -10.85 -8.90 -16.51
N ARG A 169 -12.00 -8.47 -16.01
CA ARG A 169 -13.19 -9.30 -15.77
C ARG A 169 -12.89 -10.49 -14.86
N GLU A 170 -12.23 -10.22 -13.74
CA GLU A 170 -11.87 -11.25 -12.75
C GLU A 170 -13.12 -12.04 -12.34
N PRO A 171 -13.10 -13.39 -12.44
CA PRO A 171 -14.22 -14.22 -12.00
C PRO A 171 -14.56 -13.98 -10.52
N GLY A 172 -15.85 -13.96 -10.20
CA GLY A 172 -16.32 -13.72 -8.83
C GLY A 172 -16.40 -12.25 -8.41
N VAL A 173 -15.85 -11.31 -9.20
CA VAL A 173 -16.00 -9.88 -8.92
C VAL A 173 -17.32 -9.35 -9.47
N VAL A 174 -18.23 -8.95 -8.57
CA VAL A 174 -19.59 -8.47 -8.91
C VAL A 174 -19.74 -6.99 -8.56
N LEU A 175 -20.36 -6.20 -9.43
CA LEU A 175 -20.62 -4.78 -9.21
C LEU A 175 -22.05 -4.52 -8.75
N ARG A 176 -22.22 -3.81 -7.63
CA ARG A 176 -23.53 -3.38 -7.10
C ARG A 176 -23.39 -1.99 -6.47
N ASN A 177 -24.25 -1.04 -6.85
CA ASN A 177 -24.32 0.30 -6.25
C ASN A 177 -22.96 1.05 -6.14
N GLY A 178 -22.12 0.99 -7.18
CA GLY A 178 -20.79 1.63 -7.18
C GLY A 178 -19.74 0.89 -6.33
N ARG A 179 -20.02 -0.35 -5.91
CA ARG A 179 -19.11 -1.19 -5.13
C ARG A 179 -18.82 -2.49 -5.87
N ALA A 180 -17.67 -3.07 -5.60
CA ALA A 180 -17.25 -4.37 -6.09
C ALA A 180 -17.20 -5.37 -4.93
N ARG A 181 -17.86 -6.51 -5.08
CA ARG A 181 -17.70 -7.67 -4.20
C ARG A 181 -16.43 -8.39 -4.63
N VAL A 182 -15.47 -8.52 -3.73
CA VAL A 182 -14.14 -9.08 -4.01
C VAL A 182 -13.87 -10.19 -2.99
N GLY A 183 -13.44 -11.37 -3.45
CA GLY A 183 -13.03 -12.46 -2.57
C GLY A 183 -11.80 -12.08 -1.75
N ASP A 184 -11.69 -12.58 -0.51
CA ASP A 184 -10.57 -12.31 0.40
C ASP A 184 -9.21 -12.67 -0.23
N SER A 185 -9.17 -13.63 -1.14
CA SER A 185 -7.95 -14.00 -1.89
C SER A 185 -7.45 -12.88 -2.82
N LEU A 186 -8.33 -11.98 -3.26
CA LEU A 186 -8.06 -10.88 -4.19
C LEU A 186 -7.90 -9.52 -3.49
N VAL A 187 -8.27 -9.42 -2.21
CA VAL A 187 -8.11 -8.21 -1.40
C VAL A 187 -6.65 -7.71 -1.36
N PRO A 188 -5.60 -8.57 -1.25
CA PRO A 188 -4.22 -8.11 -1.32
C PRO A 188 -3.91 -7.28 -2.57
N GLU A 189 -4.51 -7.59 -3.71
CA GLU A 189 -4.28 -6.82 -4.93
C GLU A 189 -4.93 -5.44 -4.90
N VAL A 190 -6.12 -5.34 -4.30
CA VAL A 190 -6.78 -4.06 -4.05
C VAL A 190 -5.89 -3.18 -3.15
N LEU A 191 -5.34 -3.75 -2.08
CA LEU A 191 -4.43 -3.04 -1.18
C LEU A 191 -3.14 -2.58 -1.88
N VAL A 192 -2.59 -3.42 -2.78
CA VAL A 192 -1.41 -3.05 -3.58
C VAL A 192 -1.72 -1.89 -4.53
N PHE A 193 -2.91 -1.87 -5.13
CA PHE A 193 -3.37 -0.77 -5.96
C PHE A 193 -3.53 0.52 -5.16
N ASP A 194 -4.17 0.45 -3.99
CA ASP A 194 -4.33 1.60 -3.08
C ASP A 194 -2.96 2.14 -2.65
N ARG A 195 -2.05 1.25 -2.24
CA ARG A 195 -0.70 1.63 -1.83
C ARG A 195 0.06 2.38 -2.92
N ARG A 196 -0.12 1.98 -4.19
CA ARG A 196 0.47 2.69 -5.32
C ARG A 196 -0.10 4.11 -5.43
N ARG A 197 -1.43 4.27 -5.37
CA ARG A 197 -2.09 5.59 -5.44
C ARG A 197 -1.70 6.51 -4.28
N GLU A 198 -1.62 5.98 -3.07
CA GLU A 198 -1.13 6.69 -1.90
C GLU A 198 0.31 7.19 -2.11
N THR A 199 1.17 6.34 -2.67
CA THR A 199 2.57 6.69 -2.93
C THR A 199 2.68 7.78 -4.00
N GLU A 200 1.91 7.68 -5.09
CA GLU A 200 1.83 8.70 -6.13
C GLU A 200 1.34 10.05 -5.56
N ALA A 201 0.29 10.04 -4.74
CA ALA A 201 -0.22 11.24 -4.08
C ALA A 201 0.81 11.87 -3.12
N ALA A 202 1.49 11.04 -2.31
CA ALA A 202 2.52 11.50 -1.39
C ALA A 202 3.73 12.12 -2.13
N LEU A 203 4.13 11.54 -3.26
CA LEU A 203 5.18 12.08 -4.12
C LEU A 203 4.78 13.43 -4.72
N ALA A 204 3.55 13.57 -5.20
CA ALA A 204 3.04 14.84 -5.73
C ALA A 204 3.01 15.93 -4.64
N ALA A 205 2.55 15.60 -3.43
CA ALA A 205 2.56 16.51 -2.29
C ALA A 205 3.98 16.92 -1.89
N THR A 206 4.93 15.97 -1.91
CA THR A 206 6.35 16.23 -1.64
C THR A 206 6.96 17.14 -2.69
N ALA A 207 6.69 16.90 -3.98
CA ALA A 207 7.15 17.76 -5.07
C ALA A 207 6.63 19.20 -4.94
N LYS A 208 5.35 19.35 -4.56
CA LYS A 208 4.74 20.68 -4.31
C LYS A 208 5.46 21.41 -3.17
N ARG A 209 5.68 20.73 -2.04
CA ARG A 209 6.40 21.31 -0.88
C ARG A 209 7.84 21.67 -1.25
N ARG A 210 8.56 20.80 -1.96
CA ARG A 210 9.94 21.08 -2.39
C ARG A 210 10.03 22.32 -3.26
N ARG A 211 9.12 22.49 -4.23
CA ARG A 211 9.06 23.68 -5.08
C ARG A 211 8.80 24.96 -4.28
N HIS A 212 7.96 24.89 -3.25
CA HIS A 212 7.71 26.01 -2.35
C HIS A 212 8.99 26.42 -1.60
N THR A 213 9.65 25.45 -0.96
CA THR A 213 10.89 25.70 -0.22
C THR A 213 12.03 26.19 -1.13
N GLU A 214 12.14 25.65 -2.34
CA GLU A 214 13.11 26.15 -3.34
C GLU A 214 12.81 27.58 -3.79
N ALA A 215 11.54 27.98 -3.86
CA ALA A 215 11.15 29.35 -4.21
C ALA A 215 11.43 30.33 -3.07
N GLU A 216 11.11 29.96 -1.82
CA GLU A 216 11.45 30.73 -0.62
C GLU A 216 12.97 30.93 -0.49
N ALA A 217 13.76 29.88 -0.69
CA ALA A 217 15.23 29.94 -0.62
C ALA A 217 15.86 30.85 -1.69
N ARG A 218 15.15 31.08 -2.82
CA ARG A 218 15.60 32.00 -3.89
C ARG A 218 15.15 33.44 -3.66
N GLY A 219 14.48 33.74 -2.54
CA GLY A 219 14.09 35.10 -2.16
C GLY A 219 12.74 35.55 -2.74
N ALA A 220 11.74 34.66 -2.73
CA ALA A 220 10.34 35.09 -2.83
C ALA A 220 9.95 36.00 -1.66
#